data_AF-A0A843F453-F1
#
_entry.id   AF-A0A843F453-F1
#
_cell.length_a   1.000
_cell.length_b   1.000
_cell.length_c   1.000
_cell.angle_alpha   90.00
_cell.angle_beta   90.00
_cell.angle_gamma   90.00
#
_symmetry.space_group_name_H-M   'P 1'
#
loop_
_entity.id
_entity.type
_entity.pdbx_description
1 polymer ?
#
loop_
_entity_poly.entity_id
_entity_poly.type
_entity_poly.pdbx_seq_one_letter_code
_entity_poly.pdbx_strand_id
1 'polypeptide(L)'
;MDETSHILKIQTGKQLYKQGQKNVKAITKEELKINLFGALNINGESVIYPMGTLKKESFAEVLVKLRMEFTEDYKTVNLLNDISDNLILSKKEIREIISENSPSNENFVARLLRSLENNKHDDEATLSRKLGKHCKRESTENPKKQEEIKLGHILNLLNNDLLVENLKSEKRIVFILDNVPTHRSDFIFEVAKLLNIYLLFLPEYSPELNPIEGAWDYSKLHIKKKTIDTVEELIDNSIELFLDVTSGDSLYKTTVERFIPQVI
;
A
#
# COMPACT_ATOMS: atom_id res chain seq x y z
N MET A 1 4.86 4.81 -11.38
CA MET A 1 3.91 3.93 -10.66
C MET A 1 2.64 4.71 -10.36
N ASP A 2 1.47 4.10 -10.36
CA ASP A 2 0.22 4.69 -9.86
C ASP A 2 -0.63 3.62 -9.18
N GLU A 3 -1.26 3.99 -8.07
CA GLU A 3 -2.20 3.18 -7.31
C GLU A 3 -3.62 3.48 -7.80
N THR A 4 -4.06 2.77 -8.83
CA THR A 4 -5.42 2.90 -9.32
C THR A 4 -6.36 1.96 -8.56
N SER A 5 -7.45 2.49 -8.00
CA SER A 5 -8.63 1.66 -7.65
C SER A 5 -9.44 1.35 -8.91
N HIS A 6 -9.61 0.06 -9.23
CA HIS A 6 -10.55 -0.34 -10.29
C HIS A 6 -11.96 -0.37 -9.70
N ILE A 7 -12.81 0.54 -10.18
CA ILE A 7 -14.22 0.60 -9.85
C ILE A 7 -15.01 0.14 -11.08
N LEU A 8 -15.55 -1.07 -11.02
CA LEU A 8 -16.54 -1.54 -11.98
C LEU A 8 -17.93 -1.28 -11.43
N LYS A 9 -18.70 -0.46 -12.16
CA LYS A 9 -20.13 -0.30 -11.93
C LYS A 9 -20.85 -1.26 -12.87
N ILE A 10 -21.46 -2.31 -12.33
CA ILE A 10 -22.28 -3.24 -13.10
C ILE A 10 -23.51 -2.49 -13.63
N GLN A 11 -23.56 -2.18 -14.93
CA GLN A 11 -24.77 -1.66 -15.58
C GLN A 11 -25.66 -2.81 -16.01
N THR A 12 -26.59 -3.24 -15.15
CA THR A 12 -27.73 -4.04 -15.62
C THR A 12 -28.79 -3.12 -16.22
N GLY A 13 -28.75 -2.97 -17.55
CA GLY A 13 -29.88 -2.53 -18.37
C GLY A 13 -29.94 -1.03 -18.69
N LYS A 14 -29.80 -0.68 -19.98
CA LYS A 14 -30.34 0.58 -20.51
C LYS A 14 -31.88 0.47 -20.52
N GLN A 15 -32.56 1.07 -19.54
CA GLN A 15 -34.00 1.34 -19.68
C GLN A 15 -34.20 2.60 -20.54
N LEU A 16 -34.90 2.44 -21.66
CA LEU A 16 -35.38 3.56 -22.47
C LEU A 16 -36.47 4.30 -21.70
N TYR A 17 -36.30 5.62 -21.53
CA TYR A 17 -37.25 6.49 -20.84
C TYR A 17 -38.60 6.53 -21.56
N LYS A 18 -39.70 6.42 -20.80
CA LYS A 18 -41.06 6.73 -21.26
C LYS A 18 -41.61 7.91 -20.46
N GLN A 19 -42.02 8.98 -21.15
CA GLN A 19 -42.49 10.22 -20.54
C GLN A 19 -43.71 9.95 -19.65
N GLY A 20 -43.67 10.38 -18.37
CA GLY A 20 -44.79 10.24 -17.42
C GLY A 20 -44.63 9.20 -16.31
N GLN A 21 -43.53 8.44 -16.25
CA GLN A 21 -43.23 7.56 -15.10
C GLN A 21 -42.35 8.26 -14.05
N LYS A 22 -42.60 8.01 -12.75
CA LYS A 22 -41.76 8.52 -11.65
C LYS A 22 -40.31 8.04 -11.82
N ASN A 23 -39.34 8.90 -11.50
CA ASN A 23 -37.92 8.55 -11.46
C ASN A 23 -37.70 7.32 -10.55
N VAL A 24 -37.50 6.16 -11.16
CA VAL A 24 -36.91 5.02 -10.47
C VAL A 24 -35.41 5.29 -10.47
N LYS A 25 -34.82 5.57 -9.30
CA LYS A 25 -33.36 5.59 -9.17
C LYS A 25 -32.86 4.22 -9.62
N ALA A 26 -31.99 4.19 -10.63
CA ALA A 26 -31.24 2.98 -10.94
C ALA A 26 -30.51 2.57 -9.66
N ILE A 27 -30.92 1.45 -9.07
CA ILE A 27 -30.21 0.87 -7.93
C ILE A 27 -28.94 0.28 -8.53
N THR A 28 -27.80 0.94 -8.37
CA THR A 28 -26.49 0.36 -8.68
C THR A 28 -26.32 -0.84 -7.77
N LYS A 29 -26.50 -2.05 -8.31
CA LYS A 29 -26.31 -3.31 -7.59
C LYS A 29 -24.82 -3.67 -7.70
N GLU A 30 -24.13 -3.58 -6.56
CA GLU A 30 -22.78 -4.08 -6.29
C GLU A 30 -21.64 -3.44 -7.11
N GLU A 31 -20.73 -2.78 -6.39
CA GLU A 31 -19.49 -2.20 -6.93
C GLU A 31 -18.34 -3.11 -6.51
N LEU A 32 -17.72 -3.79 -7.47
CA LEU A 32 -16.50 -4.56 -7.22
C LEU A 32 -15.33 -3.58 -7.19
N LYS A 33 -14.56 -3.61 -6.10
CA LYS A 33 -13.40 -2.76 -5.90
C LYS A 33 -12.18 -3.59 -5.54
N ILE A 34 -11.10 -3.38 -6.29
CA ILE A 34 -9.78 -3.94 -6.00
C ILE A 34 -8.73 -2.84 -6.00
N ASN A 35 -7.67 -3.04 -5.22
CA ASN A 35 -6.45 -2.25 -5.36
C ASN A 35 -5.39 -3.17 -5.97
N LEU A 36 -4.76 -2.71 -7.03
CA LEU A 36 -3.66 -3.40 -7.68
C LEU A 36 -2.45 -2.48 -7.62
N PHE A 37 -1.30 -3.10 -7.42
CA PHE A 37 -0.02 -2.47 -7.65
C PHE A 37 0.51 -2.97 -8.98
N GLY A 38 0.95 -2.07 -9.84
CA GLY A 38 1.62 -2.39 -11.09
C GLY A 38 2.95 -1.66 -11.15
N ALA A 39 3.97 -2.32 -11.68
CA ALA A 39 5.25 -1.72 -11.99
C ALA A 39 5.68 -2.10 -13.40
N LEU A 40 5.95 -1.09 -14.22
CA LEU A 40 6.57 -1.27 -15.53
C LEU A 40 8.06 -1.50 -15.37
N ASN A 41 8.57 -2.50 -16.07
CA ASN A 41 9.98 -2.82 -16.06
C ASN A 41 10.62 -2.49 -17.41
N ILE A 42 11.86 -1.98 -17.33
CA ILE A 42 12.72 -1.63 -18.46
C ILE A 42 13.57 -2.82 -18.90
N ASN A 43 14.03 -3.61 -17.93
CA ASN A 43 15.08 -4.61 -18.10
C ASN A 43 14.56 -6.04 -17.85
N GLY A 44 13.25 -6.25 -18.02
CA GLY A 44 12.61 -7.53 -17.74
C GLY A 44 11.11 -7.41 -17.84
N GLU A 45 10.41 -8.40 -17.31
CA GLU A 45 8.95 -8.43 -17.31
C GLU A 45 8.39 -7.41 -16.32
N SER A 46 7.29 -6.77 -16.75
CA SER A 46 6.50 -5.91 -15.88
C SER A 46 5.73 -6.76 -14.88
N VAL A 47 5.46 -6.22 -13.69
CA VAL A 47 4.81 -6.95 -12.62
C VAL A 47 3.51 -6.29 -12.19
N ILE A 48 2.59 -7.11 -11.70
CA ILE A 48 1.32 -6.66 -11.14
C ILE A 48 0.92 -7.58 -9.98
N TYR A 49 0.51 -6.97 -8.86
CA TYR A 49 0.12 -7.69 -7.65
C TYR A 49 -1.18 -7.12 -7.07
N PRO A 50 -2.07 -7.97 -6.54
CA PRO A 50 -3.18 -7.50 -5.73
C PRO A 50 -2.65 -6.91 -4.41
N MET A 51 -3.24 -5.79 -3.99
CA MET A 51 -2.85 -5.08 -2.78
C MET A 51 -4.06 -4.91 -1.85
N GLY A 52 -3.89 -5.25 -0.58
CA GLY A 52 -4.98 -5.17 0.39
C GLY A 52 -5.43 -3.73 0.67
N THR A 53 -4.49 -2.82 0.93
CA THR A 53 -4.77 -1.41 1.28
C THR A 53 -3.70 -0.49 0.72
N LEU A 54 -4.00 0.80 0.52
CA LEU A 54 -3.04 1.84 0.08
C LEU A 54 -2.14 2.36 1.22
N LYS A 55 -1.83 1.51 2.19
CA LYS A 55 -1.06 1.88 3.39
C LYS A 55 0.41 1.51 3.23
N LYS A 56 1.26 2.15 4.04
CA LYS A 56 2.71 1.92 4.09
C LYS A 56 3.07 0.44 4.27
N GLU A 57 2.34 -0.27 5.13
CA GLU A 57 2.52 -1.71 5.39
C GLU A 57 2.36 -2.56 4.12
N SER A 58 1.29 -2.33 3.36
CA SER A 58 1.06 -3.01 2.08
C SER A 58 2.06 -2.59 1.01
N PHE A 59 2.51 -1.33 1.02
CA PHE A 59 3.55 -0.88 0.09
C PHE A 59 4.92 -1.52 0.40
N ALA A 60 5.27 -1.70 1.67
CA ALA A 60 6.48 -2.42 2.06
C ALA A 60 6.44 -3.90 1.62
N GLU A 61 5.29 -4.57 1.75
CA GLU A 61 5.08 -5.92 1.23
C GLU A 61 5.35 -5.99 -0.28
N VAL A 62 4.86 -5.00 -1.03
CA VAL A 62 5.13 -4.90 -2.46
C VAL A 62 6.62 -4.71 -2.76
N LEU A 63 7.34 -3.88 -2.01
CA LEU A 63 8.78 -3.72 -2.19
C LEU A 63 9.55 -5.02 -1.93
N VAL A 64 9.12 -5.83 -0.95
CA VAL A 64 9.68 -7.17 -0.71
C VAL A 64 9.43 -8.09 -1.90
N LYS A 65 8.20 -8.15 -2.42
CA LYS A 65 7.84 -8.95 -3.61
C LYS A 65 8.63 -8.52 -4.85
N LEU A 66 8.73 -7.21 -5.08
CA LEU A 66 9.57 -6.66 -6.15
C LEU A 66 11.03 -7.09 -5.99
N ARG A 67 11.57 -7.00 -4.77
CA ARG A 67 12.95 -7.40 -4.54
C ARG A 67 13.14 -8.88 -4.88
N MET A 68 12.22 -9.74 -4.44
CA MET A 68 12.26 -11.18 -4.71
C MET A 68 12.29 -11.47 -6.21
N GLU A 69 11.41 -10.83 -6.99
CA GLU A 69 11.30 -11.04 -8.44
C GLU A 69 12.63 -10.75 -9.16
N PHE A 70 13.37 -9.73 -8.70
CA PHE A 70 14.61 -9.29 -9.33
C PHE A 70 15.85 -9.74 -8.56
N THR A 71 15.77 -10.78 -7.73
CA THR A 71 16.94 -11.35 -7.03
C THR A 71 17.37 -12.61 -7.76
N GLU A 72 18.65 -12.69 -8.14
CA GLU A 72 19.19 -13.85 -8.85
C GLU A 72 19.56 -14.99 -7.87
N ASP A 73 20.03 -14.66 -6.66
CA ASP A 73 20.39 -15.67 -5.65
C ASP A 73 19.18 -16.33 -4.97
N TYR A 74 19.02 -17.63 -5.22
CA TYR A 74 17.91 -18.43 -4.67
C TYR A 74 17.87 -18.46 -3.13
N LYS A 75 19.03 -18.38 -2.45
CA LYS A 75 19.07 -18.39 -0.98
C LYS A 75 18.47 -17.10 -0.42
N THR A 76 18.78 -15.99 -1.07
CA THR A 76 18.23 -14.68 -0.74
C THR A 76 16.73 -14.61 -1.05
N VAL A 77 16.28 -15.20 -2.17
CA VAL A 77 14.85 -15.34 -2.46
C VAL A 77 14.13 -16.15 -1.37
N ASN A 78 14.70 -17.27 -0.90
CA ASN A 78 14.10 -18.05 0.19
C ASN A 78 14.01 -17.24 1.49
N LEU A 79 15.06 -16.50 1.85
CA LEU A 79 15.04 -15.63 3.03
C LEU A 79 13.97 -14.53 2.92
N LEU A 80 13.82 -13.93 1.73
CA LEU A 80 12.78 -12.93 1.49
C LEU A 80 11.37 -13.54 1.54
N ASN A 81 11.18 -14.79 1.08
CA ASN A 81 9.91 -15.51 1.25
C ASN A 81 9.58 -15.71 2.74
N ASP A 82 10.54 -16.20 3.52
CA ASP A 82 10.36 -16.40 4.97
C ASP A 82 9.99 -15.08 5.68
N ILE A 83 10.61 -13.98 5.26
CA ILE A 83 10.28 -12.63 5.75
C ILE A 83 8.88 -12.22 5.31
N SER A 84 8.53 -12.42 4.04
CA SER A 84 7.23 -12.07 3.47
C SER A 84 6.08 -12.76 4.22
N ASP A 85 6.25 -14.04 4.55
CA ASP A 85 5.24 -14.83 5.28
C ASP A 85 4.97 -14.29 6.70
N ASN A 86 5.95 -13.63 7.31
CA ASN A 86 5.87 -13.08 8.67
C ASN A 86 5.75 -11.55 8.71
N LEU A 87 5.65 -10.90 7.55
CA LEU A 87 5.76 -9.45 7.42
C LEU A 87 4.58 -8.70 8.05
N ILE A 88 3.37 -9.24 7.89
CA ILE A 88 2.12 -8.58 8.28
C ILE A 88 1.55 -9.24 9.53
N LEU A 89 1.60 -8.52 10.65
CA LEU A 89 1.01 -8.96 11.91
C LEU A 89 -0.53 -8.92 11.88
N SER A 90 -1.15 -9.92 12.48
CA SER A 90 -2.57 -9.94 12.78
C SER A 90 -2.94 -8.91 13.85
N LYS A 91 -4.22 -8.52 13.89
CA LYS A 91 -4.73 -7.63 14.95
C LYS A 91 -4.51 -8.19 16.36
N LYS A 92 -4.49 -9.52 16.51
CA LYS A 92 -4.29 -10.18 17.79
C LYS A 92 -2.85 -10.00 18.27
N GLU A 93 -1.88 -10.32 17.42
CA GLU A 93 -0.45 -10.17 17.72
C GLU A 93 -0.09 -8.73 18.08
N ILE A 94 -0.62 -7.76 17.32
CA ILE A 94 -0.39 -6.33 17.61
C ILE A 94 -0.88 -5.97 19.02
N ARG A 95 -2.06 -6.45 19.43
CA ARG A 95 -2.61 -6.16 20.77
C ARG A 95 -1.77 -6.80 21.87
N GLU A 96 -1.30 -8.03 21.65
CA GLU A 96 -0.42 -8.75 22.58
C GLU A 96 0.90 -7.99 22.76
N ILE A 97 1.55 -7.61 21.66
CA ILE A 97 2.80 -6.81 21.69
C ILE A 97 2.60 -5.46 22.41
N ILE A 98 1.47 -4.76 22.19
CA ILE A 98 1.18 -3.51 22.91
C ILE A 98 0.98 -3.77 24.41
N SER A 99 0.33 -4.87 24.77
CA SER A 99 0.11 -5.25 26.17
C SER A 99 1.43 -5.55 26.88
N GLU A 100 2.35 -6.25 26.22
CA GLU A 100 3.68 -6.59 26.76
C GLU A 100 4.58 -5.35 26.90
N ASN A 101 4.50 -4.43 25.95
CA ASN A 101 5.28 -3.18 25.96
C ASN A 101 4.62 -2.05 26.78
N SER A 102 3.48 -2.30 27.42
CA SER A 102 2.80 -1.27 28.21
C SER A 102 3.64 -0.89 29.43
N PRO A 103 3.74 0.41 29.77
CA PRO A 103 4.45 0.82 30.98
C PRO A 103 3.84 0.13 32.19
N SER A 104 4.65 -0.14 33.23
CA SER A 104 4.14 -0.64 34.52
C SER A 104 2.85 0.10 34.87
N ASN A 105 1.82 -0.65 35.29
CA ASN A 105 0.53 -0.09 35.69
C ASN A 105 0.72 1.07 36.68
N GLU A 106 1.78 1.05 37.49
CA GLU A 106 2.17 2.12 38.42
C GLU A 106 2.50 3.45 37.70
N ASN A 107 3.24 3.42 36.59
CA ASN A 107 3.59 4.61 35.82
C ASN A 107 2.36 5.26 35.17
N PHE A 108 1.43 4.45 34.67
CA PHE A 108 0.18 4.96 34.12
C PHE A 108 -0.70 5.58 35.20
N VAL A 109 -0.87 4.89 36.34
CA VAL A 109 -1.62 5.40 37.50
C VAL A 109 -1.02 6.72 37.99
N ALA A 110 0.30 6.82 38.13
CA ALA A 110 0.96 8.06 38.54
C ALA A 110 0.73 9.22 37.55
N ARG A 111 0.59 8.95 36.26
CA ARG A 111 0.24 9.97 35.25
C ARG A 111 -1.22 10.41 35.37
N LEU A 112 -2.13 9.48 35.65
CA LEU A 112 -3.55 9.80 35.90
C LEU A 112 -3.70 10.65 37.16
N LEU A 113 -3.07 10.26 38.27
CA LEU A 113 -3.13 11.01 39.54
C LEU A 113 -2.58 12.43 39.38
N ARG A 114 -1.41 12.60 38.74
CA ARG A 114 -0.89 13.94 38.41
C ARG A 114 -1.84 14.74 37.51
N SER A 115 -2.50 14.10 36.56
CA SER A 115 -3.51 14.75 35.74
C SER A 115 -4.73 15.18 36.57
N LEU A 116 -5.15 14.40 37.56
CA LEU A 116 -6.24 14.79 38.45
C LEU A 116 -5.85 16.01 39.29
N GLU A 117 -4.66 15.99 39.90
CA GLU A 117 -4.17 17.09 40.73
C GLU A 117 -4.03 18.40 39.96
N ASN A 118 -3.44 18.36 38.76
CA ASN A 118 -3.23 19.54 37.92
C ASN A 118 -4.53 20.16 37.40
N ASN A 119 -5.62 19.38 37.38
CA ASN A 119 -6.91 19.79 36.83
C ASN A 119 -8.01 19.79 37.90
N LYS A 120 -7.64 19.91 39.19
CA LYS A 120 -8.56 19.85 40.34
C LYS A 120 -9.66 20.93 40.36
N HIS A 121 -9.54 21.97 39.54
CA HIS A 121 -10.51 23.06 39.42
C HIS A 121 -11.36 22.97 38.15
N ASP A 122 -11.10 21.99 37.29
CA ASP A 122 -11.95 21.74 36.13
C ASP A 122 -13.32 21.20 36.57
N ASP A 123 -14.34 21.46 35.76
CA ASP A 123 -15.62 20.79 35.91
C ASP A 123 -15.51 19.28 35.59
N GLU A 124 -16.46 18.49 36.09
CA GLU A 124 -16.48 17.04 35.96
C GLU A 124 -16.42 16.58 34.49
N ALA A 125 -17.10 17.27 33.58
CA ALA A 125 -17.13 16.89 32.17
C ALA A 125 -15.76 17.12 31.51
N THR A 126 -15.12 18.25 31.82
CA THR A 126 -13.76 18.55 31.35
C THR A 126 -12.74 17.56 31.89
N LEU A 127 -12.81 17.24 33.19
CA LEU A 127 -11.92 16.29 33.84
C LEU A 127 -12.09 14.88 33.25
N SER A 128 -13.33 14.40 33.12
CA SER A 128 -13.67 13.12 32.49
C SER A 128 -13.12 13.01 31.06
N ARG A 129 -13.28 14.08 30.26
CA ARG A 129 -12.73 14.15 28.91
C ARG A 129 -11.20 14.05 28.90
N LYS A 130 -10.51 14.73 29.83
CA LYS A 130 -9.04 14.69 29.93
C LYS A 130 -8.55 13.29 30.31
N LEU A 131 -9.15 12.67 31.33
CA LEU A 131 -8.83 11.28 31.74
C LEU A 131 -9.10 10.28 30.61
N GLY A 132 -10.24 10.42 29.93
CA GLY A 132 -10.58 9.60 28.77
C GLY A 132 -9.53 9.67 27.66
N LYS A 133 -8.88 10.83 27.45
CA LYS A 133 -7.75 10.95 26.50
C LYS A 133 -6.53 10.17 26.97
N HIS A 134 -6.21 10.16 28.27
CA HIS A 134 -5.12 9.35 28.81
C HIS A 134 -5.37 7.85 28.62
N CYS A 135 -6.59 7.37 28.93
CA CYS A 135 -6.95 5.97 28.70
C CYS A 135 -6.92 5.59 27.21
N LYS A 136 -7.43 6.44 26.31
CA LYS A 136 -7.37 6.21 24.85
C LYS A 136 -5.95 6.18 24.30
N ARG A 137 -5.02 6.92 24.91
CA ARG A 137 -3.60 6.88 24.53
C ARG A 137 -2.96 5.56 24.92
N GLU A 138 -3.35 4.97 26.05
CA GLU A 138 -2.78 3.70 26.48
C GLU A 138 -3.45 2.47 25.88
N SER A 139 -4.68 2.59 25.40
CA SER A 139 -5.44 1.51 24.78
C SER A 139 -4.67 0.77 23.69
N THR A 140 -4.82 -0.56 23.67
CA THR A 140 -4.35 -1.44 22.59
C THR A 140 -5.03 -1.17 21.25
N GLU A 141 -6.19 -0.50 21.26
CA GLU A 141 -6.91 -0.05 20.06
C GLU A 141 -6.42 1.30 19.53
N ASN A 142 -5.38 1.88 20.12
CA ASN A 142 -4.84 3.15 19.67
C ASN A 142 -4.24 3.01 18.26
N PRO A 143 -4.79 3.68 17.22
CA PRO A 143 -4.34 3.46 15.83
C PRO A 143 -2.87 3.81 15.61
N LYS A 144 -2.36 4.84 16.32
CA LYS A 144 -0.97 5.26 16.20
C LYS A 144 -0.03 4.22 16.80
N LYS A 145 -0.33 3.70 18.00
CA LYS A 145 0.47 2.61 18.60
C LYS A 145 0.46 1.38 17.72
N GLN A 146 -0.70 1.01 17.16
CA GLN A 146 -0.78 -0.12 16.24
C GLN A 146 0.07 0.10 14.98
N GLU A 147 0.02 1.29 14.37
CA GLU A 147 0.88 1.62 13.23
C GLU A 147 2.36 1.54 13.61
N GLU A 148 2.78 2.15 14.72
CA GLU A 148 4.17 2.10 15.20
C GLU A 148 4.67 0.66 15.39
N ILE A 149 3.88 -0.21 16.01
CA ILE A 149 4.24 -1.63 16.18
C ILE A 149 4.39 -2.35 14.84
N LYS A 150 3.46 -2.15 13.91
CA LYS A 150 3.52 -2.82 12.60
C LYS A 150 4.73 -2.37 11.78
N LEU A 151 4.98 -1.06 11.70
CA LEU A 151 6.11 -0.51 10.95
C LEU A 151 7.44 -0.93 11.60
N GLY A 152 7.52 -0.92 12.93
CA GLY A 152 8.69 -1.39 13.66
C GLY A 152 8.98 -2.88 13.43
N HIS A 153 7.94 -3.73 13.43
CA HIS A 153 8.06 -5.15 13.13
C HIS A 153 8.66 -5.41 11.73
N ILE A 154 8.13 -4.73 10.71
CA ILE A 154 8.63 -4.83 9.33
C ILE A 154 10.11 -4.44 9.25
N LEU A 155 10.49 -3.31 9.86
CA LEU A 155 11.89 -2.87 9.87
C LEU A 155 12.79 -3.86 10.59
N ASN A 156 12.33 -4.43 11.71
CA ASN A 156 13.10 -5.44 12.45
C ASN A 156 13.34 -6.72 11.64
N LEU A 157 12.34 -7.18 10.89
CA LEU A 157 12.48 -8.35 10.01
C LEU A 157 13.46 -8.08 8.86
N LEU A 158 13.37 -6.92 8.23
CA LEU A 158 14.22 -6.54 7.10
C LEU A 158 15.64 -6.16 7.51
N ASN A 159 15.84 -5.69 8.74
CA ASN A 159 17.15 -5.38 9.30
C ASN A 159 17.88 -6.66 9.76
N ASN A 160 17.97 -7.62 8.84
CA ASN A 160 18.67 -8.88 9.00
C ASN A 160 20.05 -8.78 8.32
N ASP A 161 21.12 -8.97 9.09
CA ASP A 161 22.50 -8.78 8.60
C ASP A 161 22.83 -9.66 7.39
N LEU A 162 22.35 -10.90 7.37
CA LEU A 162 22.57 -11.82 6.26
C LEU A 162 21.83 -11.35 5.00
N LEU A 163 20.57 -10.93 5.15
CA LEU A 163 19.79 -10.37 4.04
C LEU A 163 20.49 -9.15 3.44
N VAL A 164 20.83 -8.18 4.29
CA VAL A 164 21.43 -6.92 3.87
C VAL A 164 22.77 -7.16 3.18
N GLU A 165 23.58 -8.10 3.67
CA GLU A 165 24.85 -8.45 3.04
C GLU A 165 24.65 -9.11 1.68
N ASN A 166 23.74 -10.09 1.58
CA ASN A 166 23.46 -10.74 0.31
C ASN A 166 22.97 -9.74 -0.75
N LEU A 167 22.05 -8.84 -0.37
CA LEU A 167 21.48 -7.86 -1.29
C LEU A 167 22.47 -6.81 -1.80
N LYS A 168 23.63 -6.61 -1.16
CA LYS A 168 24.71 -5.76 -1.71
C LYS A 168 25.32 -6.34 -2.97
N SER A 169 25.32 -7.66 -3.12
CA SER A 169 25.84 -8.34 -4.31
C SER A 169 24.83 -8.32 -5.47
N GLU A 170 23.54 -8.11 -5.17
CA GLU A 170 22.47 -8.01 -6.14
C GLU A 170 22.47 -6.65 -6.85
N LYS A 171 21.96 -6.64 -8.09
CA LYS A 171 21.77 -5.39 -8.83
C LYS A 171 20.76 -4.51 -8.10
N ARG A 172 21.11 -3.24 -7.93
CA ARG A 172 20.22 -2.23 -7.35
C ARG A 172 19.01 -2.02 -8.26
N ILE A 173 17.81 -2.09 -7.70
CA ILE A 173 16.59 -1.67 -8.40
C ILE A 173 16.49 -0.15 -8.30
N VAL A 174 16.25 0.53 -9.42
CA VAL A 174 15.84 1.93 -9.43
C VAL A 174 14.34 1.95 -9.68
N PHE A 175 13.56 2.38 -8.69
CA PHE A 175 12.11 2.33 -8.75
C PHE A 175 11.51 3.74 -8.86
N ILE A 176 10.80 4.00 -9.96
CA ILE A 176 10.25 5.31 -10.29
C ILE A 176 8.80 5.44 -9.80
N LEU A 177 8.58 6.37 -8.88
CA LEU A 177 7.32 6.56 -8.14
C LEU A 177 6.67 7.90 -8.44
N ASP A 178 5.35 7.95 -8.30
CA ASP A 178 4.59 9.18 -8.19
C ASP A 178 4.76 9.81 -6.79
N ASN A 179 4.12 10.95 -6.58
CA ASN A 179 4.31 11.75 -5.36
C ASN A 179 3.29 11.44 -4.24
N VAL A 180 2.74 10.22 -4.19
CA VAL A 180 1.79 9.86 -3.14
C VAL A 180 2.48 9.92 -1.77
N PRO A 181 1.88 10.58 -0.76
CA PRO A 181 2.51 10.80 0.54
C PRO A 181 2.98 9.52 1.24
N THR A 182 2.29 8.39 1.00
CA THR A 182 2.66 7.07 1.54
C THR A 182 4.09 6.68 1.15
N HIS A 183 4.46 6.88 -0.11
CA HIS A 183 5.77 6.46 -0.64
C HIS A 183 6.92 7.36 -0.17
N ARG A 184 6.61 8.60 0.21
CA ARG A 184 7.60 9.58 0.69
C ARG A 184 7.86 9.53 2.20
N SER A 185 7.34 8.52 2.91
CA SER A 185 7.57 8.39 4.34
C SER A 185 8.95 7.84 4.66
N ASP A 186 9.57 8.30 5.75
CA ASP A 186 10.88 7.83 6.22
C ASP A 186 10.94 6.30 6.37
N PHE A 187 9.83 5.70 6.82
CA PHE A 187 9.66 4.25 6.90
C PHE A 187 9.90 3.57 5.54
N ILE A 188 9.31 4.09 4.46
CA ILE A 188 9.45 3.50 3.12
C ILE A 188 10.87 3.70 2.57
N PHE A 189 11.51 4.83 2.86
CA PHE A 189 12.93 5.03 2.51
C PHE A 189 13.85 4.01 3.20
N GLU A 190 13.63 3.75 4.50
CA GLU A 190 14.43 2.74 5.21
C GLU A 190 14.16 1.32 4.71
N VAL A 191 12.89 0.95 4.43
CA VAL A 191 12.55 -0.34 3.80
C VAL A 191 13.26 -0.49 2.45
N ALA A 192 13.16 0.51 1.58
CA ALA A 192 13.79 0.48 0.26
C ALA A 192 15.32 0.34 0.37
N LYS A 193 15.95 1.06 1.30
CA LYS A 193 17.39 0.97 1.57
C LYS A 193 17.81 -0.42 2.02
N LEU A 194 17.08 -1.03 2.97
CA LEU A 194 17.35 -2.40 3.43
C LEU A 194 17.22 -3.42 2.29
N LEU A 195 16.32 -3.17 1.33
CA LEU A 195 16.12 -4.01 0.15
C LEU A 195 17.05 -3.70 -1.03
N ASN A 196 18.03 -2.80 -0.89
CA ASN A 196 18.87 -2.30 -2.00
C ASN A 196 18.02 -1.80 -3.20
N ILE A 197 16.96 -1.03 -2.90
CA ILE A 197 16.09 -0.35 -3.84
C ILE A 197 16.32 1.16 -3.69
N TYR A 198 16.52 1.84 -4.81
CA TYR A 198 16.60 3.29 -4.87
C TYR A 198 15.28 3.87 -5.39
N LEU A 199 14.64 4.72 -4.58
CA LEU A 199 13.39 5.37 -4.94
C LEU A 199 13.67 6.68 -5.67
N LEU A 200 13.18 6.79 -6.91
CA LEU A 200 13.23 8.01 -7.71
C LEU A 200 11.82 8.55 -7.88
N PHE A 201 11.59 9.80 -7.50
CA PHE A 201 10.25 10.41 -7.59
C PHE A 201 10.14 11.27 -8.84
N LEU A 202 9.01 11.17 -9.52
CA LEU A 202 8.67 12.06 -10.63
C LEU A 202 8.52 13.52 -10.15
N PRO A 203 8.70 14.52 -11.04
CA PRO A 203 8.33 15.90 -10.75
C PRO A 203 6.88 16.04 -10.30
N GLU A 204 6.60 17.06 -9.49
CA GLU A 204 5.24 17.33 -9.02
C GLU A 204 4.29 17.67 -10.19
N TYR A 205 3.04 17.23 -10.08
CA TYR A 205 1.95 17.52 -11.05
C TYR A 205 2.18 17.03 -12.49
N SER A 206 2.95 15.96 -12.65
CA SER A 206 3.26 15.39 -13.97
C SER A 206 2.78 13.94 -14.17
N PRO A 207 1.49 13.63 -13.96
CA PRO A 207 0.96 12.28 -14.18
C PRO A 207 1.09 11.83 -15.64
N GLU A 208 1.03 12.76 -16.61
CA GLU A 208 1.25 12.49 -18.04
C GLU A 208 2.65 11.92 -18.35
N LEU A 209 3.57 12.02 -17.39
CA LEU A 209 4.93 11.55 -17.49
C LEU A 209 5.12 10.14 -16.92
N ASN A 210 4.09 9.56 -16.30
CA ASN A 210 4.12 8.23 -15.71
C ASN A 210 3.73 7.17 -16.76
N PRO A 211 4.67 6.37 -17.31
CA PRO A 211 4.38 5.46 -18.42
C PRO A 211 3.31 4.41 -18.12
N ILE A 212 3.08 4.11 -16.84
CA ILE A 212 2.11 3.10 -16.42
C ILE A 212 0.65 3.57 -16.53
N GLU A 213 0.40 4.87 -16.59
CA GLU A 213 -0.98 5.40 -16.73
C GLU A 213 -1.65 4.85 -17.98
N GLY A 214 -0.90 4.76 -19.09
CA GLY A 214 -1.41 4.19 -20.34
C GLY A 214 -1.81 2.72 -20.19
N ALA A 215 -1.06 1.94 -19.42
CA ALA A 215 -1.40 0.55 -19.12
C ALA A 215 -2.67 0.46 -18.26
N TRP A 216 -2.79 1.32 -17.24
CA TRP A 216 -4.00 1.38 -16.42
C TRP A 216 -5.23 1.83 -17.18
N ASP A 217 -5.12 2.83 -18.04
CA ASP A 217 -6.22 3.31 -18.87
C ASP A 217 -6.67 2.24 -19.87
N TYR A 218 -5.73 1.50 -20.46
CA TYR A 218 -6.04 0.36 -21.30
C TYR A 218 -6.80 -0.72 -20.52
N SER A 219 -6.30 -1.14 -19.36
CA SER A 219 -6.96 -2.16 -18.52
C SER A 219 -8.37 -1.71 -18.10
N LYS A 220 -8.52 -0.47 -17.60
CA LYS A 220 -9.82 0.10 -17.22
C LYS A 220 -10.81 0.10 -18.39
N LEU A 221 -10.36 0.47 -19.59
CA LEU A 221 -11.21 0.54 -20.77
C LEU A 221 -11.72 -0.84 -21.19
N HIS A 222 -10.88 -1.87 -21.13
CA HIS A 222 -11.22 -3.23 -21.53
C HIS A 222 -12.05 -3.96 -20.47
N ILE A 223 -11.73 -3.77 -19.19
CA ILE A 223 -12.50 -4.31 -18.07
C ILE A 223 -13.95 -3.81 -18.10
N LYS A 224 -14.19 -2.53 -18.41
CA LYS A 224 -15.54 -1.95 -18.54
C LYS A 224 -16.40 -2.61 -19.62
N LYS A 225 -15.80 -3.34 -20.57
CA LYS A 225 -16.50 -4.04 -21.66
C LYS A 225 -16.78 -5.51 -21.31
N LYS A 226 -16.13 -6.06 -20.28
CA LYS A 226 -16.34 -7.43 -19.81
C LYS A 226 -17.49 -7.47 -18.80
N THR A 227 -18.22 -8.58 -18.78
CA THR A 227 -19.14 -8.91 -17.68
C THR A 227 -18.33 -9.65 -16.63
N ILE A 228 -18.25 -9.09 -15.43
CA ILE A 228 -17.45 -9.61 -14.31
C ILE A 228 -18.34 -9.60 -13.08
N ASP A 229 -18.49 -10.78 -12.47
CA ASP A 229 -19.43 -11.00 -11.38
C ASP A 229 -18.71 -11.23 -10.03
N THR A 230 -17.39 -11.50 -10.05
CA THR A 230 -16.60 -11.75 -8.83
C THR A 230 -15.35 -10.88 -8.72
N VAL A 231 -14.85 -10.72 -7.49
CA VAL A 231 -13.60 -9.98 -7.22
C VAL A 231 -12.41 -10.71 -7.84
N GLU A 232 -12.42 -12.05 -7.77
CA GLU A 232 -11.39 -12.93 -8.32
C GLU A 232 -11.31 -12.77 -9.83
N GLU A 233 -12.44 -12.83 -10.53
CA GLU A 233 -12.48 -12.54 -11.97
C GLU A 233 -11.97 -11.14 -12.28
N LEU A 234 -12.30 -10.14 -11.45
CA LEU A 234 -11.79 -8.78 -11.65
C LEU A 234 -10.27 -8.72 -11.53
N ILE A 235 -9.69 -9.41 -10.55
CA ILE A 235 -8.23 -9.50 -10.36
C ILE A 235 -7.60 -10.18 -11.59
N ASP A 236 -8.07 -11.36 -11.96
CA ASP A 236 -7.50 -12.16 -13.04
C ASP A 236 -7.54 -11.40 -14.37
N ASN A 237 -8.69 -10.80 -14.70
CA ASN A 237 -8.85 -10.00 -15.91
C ASN A 237 -7.96 -8.75 -15.90
N SER A 238 -7.77 -8.12 -14.73
CA SER A 238 -6.91 -6.94 -14.62
C SER A 238 -5.44 -7.30 -14.79
N ILE A 239 -5.01 -8.43 -14.22
CA ILE A 239 -3.65 -8.95 -14.36
C ILE A 239 -3.40 -9.31 -15.83
N GLU A 240 -4.30 -10.08 -16.44
CA GLU A 240 -4.21 -10.49 -17.85
C GLU A 240 -4.06 -9.27 -18.77
N LEU A 241 -4.95 -8.28 -18.66
CA LEU A 241 -4.94 -7.10 -19.52
C LEU A 241 -3.72 -6.21 -19.29
N PHE A 242 -3.26 -6.08 -18.04
CA PHE A 242 -2.07 -5.32 -17.72
C PHE A 242 -0.82 -5.99 -18.29
N LEU A 243 -0.67 -7.30 -18.14
CA LEU A 243 0.47 -8.03 -18.71
C LEU A 243 0.43 -8.02 -20.23
N ASP A 244 -0.75 -8.19 -20.85
CA ASP A 244 -0.93 -8.09 -22.32
C ASP A 244 -0.40 -6.75 -22.85
N VAL A 245 -0.84 -5.62 -22.28
CA VAL A 245 -0.44 -4.29 -22.76
C VAL A 245 1.02 -3.93 -22.43
N THR A 246 1.62 -4.59 -21.43
CA THR A 246 3.00 -4.31 -20.99
C THR A 246 4.03 -5.30 -21.52
N SER A 247 3.58 -6.42 -22.09
CA SER A 247 4.44 -7.44 -22.71
C SER A 247 5.04 -7.01 -24.06
N GLY A 248 4.51 -5.96 -24.68
CA GLY A 248 4.97 -5.46 -25.98
C GLY A 248 5.82 -4.17 -25.91
N ASP A 249 6.75 -4.02 -26.85
CA ASP A 249 7.62 -2.84 -26.99
C ASP A 249 6.87 -1.50 -27.23
N SER A 250 5.58 -1.53 -27.56
CA SER A 250 4.84 -0.40 -28.13
C SER A 250 4.48 0.69 -27.12
N LEU A 251 4.15 0.33 -25.87
CA LEU A 251 3.85 1.29 -24.80
C LEU A 251 5.12 1.98 -24.30
N TYR A 252 6.20 1.20 -24.30
CA TYR A 252 7.49 1.52 -23.70
C TYR A 252 8.30 2.48 -24.57
N LYS A 253 8.41 2.18 -25.87
CA LYS A 253 9.27 2.92 -26.80
C LYS A 253 8.96 4.41 -26.86
N THR A 254 7.68 4.77 -26.95
CA THR A 254 7.25 6.16 -27.08
C THR A 254 7.49 6.99 -25.81
N THR A 255 7.35 6.38 -24.63
CA THR A 255 7.49 7.11 -23.35
C THR A 255 8.94 7.16 -22.90
N VAL A 256 9.69 6.07 -23.05
CA VAL A 256 11.08 5.94 -22.59
C VAL A 256 12.05 6.72 -23.47
N GLU A 257 11.90 6.68 -24.80
CA GLU A 257 12.71 7.51 -25.72
C GLU A 257 12.52 9.01 -25.44
N ARG A 258 11.35 9.41 -24.93
CA ARG A 258 11.06 10.79 -24.56
C ARG A 258 11.67 11.20 -23.21
N PHE A 259 11.88 10.24 -22.29
CA PHE A 259 12.17 10.51 -20.89
C PHE A 259 13.61 10.24 -20.44
N ILE A 260 14.16 9.07 -20.77
CA ILE A 260 15.47 8.65 -20.25
C ILE A 260 16.61 9.61 -20.66
N PRO A 261 16.63 10.21 -21.87
CA PRO A 261 17.67 11.17 -22.24
C PRO A 261 17.65 12.48 -21.43
N GLN A 262 16.61 12.77 -20.66
CA GLN A 262 16.46 14.03 -19.91
C GLN A 262 16.82 13.90 -18.41
N VAL A 263 17.05 12.67 -17.93
CA VAL A 263 17.25 12.36 -16.50
C VAL A 263 18.67 11.81 -16.23
N ILE A 264 19.48 11.62 -17.27
CA ILE A 264 20.89 11.17 -17.20
C ILE A 264 21.82 12.26 -17.72
#